data_AF-A0A3B9JC04-F1
#
_entry.id   AF-A0A3B9JC04-F1
#
_cell.length_a   1.000
_cell.length_b   1.000
_cell.length_c   1.000
_cell.angle_alpha   90.00
_cell.angle_beta   90.00
_cell.angle_gamma   90.00
#
_symmetry.space_group_name_H-M   'P 1'
#
loop_
_entity.id
_entity.type
_entity.pdbx_description
1 polymer ?
#
loop_
_entity_poly.entity_id
_entity_poly.type
_entity_poly.pdbx_seq_one_letter_code
_entity_poly.pdbx_strand_id
1 'polypeptide(L)'
;MKTSPALKWLIPVIFVLTFIAALAGVWPAEGTPYPLTTFRGENVTINARGLYHWDTVSSVAQMQANDLVTLVLGLPLLAVSFWLTLRGSLRGRILLAGTLGFILYTYITMVFGAQYNALFLVYVALFSLSLFTFVLVMMSFDLDGLPAHFSNQLPRGWIVGLLFFAAAFLSLAWLGRIAATFAPGTVPALENTTSMFIQAM
;
A
#
# COMPACT_ATOMS: atom_id res chain seq x y z
N MET A 1 -25.30 -9.50 -9.59
CA MET A 1 -24.21 -8.51 -9.77
C MET A 1 -23.30 -8.91 -10.93
N LYS A 2 -23.19 -8.10 -11.99
CA LYS A 2 -22.34 -8.43 -13.16
C LYS A 2 -20.86 -8.15 -12.83
N THR A 3 -19.95 -9.09 -13.12
CA THR A 3 -18.49 -8.87 -13.08
C THR A 3 -18.04 -8.31 -14.42
N SER A 4 -17.24 -7.23 -14.43
CA SER A 4 -16.64 -6.72 -15.67
C SER A 4 -15.71 -7.79 -16.28
N PRO A 5 -15.82 -8.10 -17.58
CA PRO A 5 -14.93 -9.06 -18.24
C PRO A 5 -13.45 -8.61 -18.21
N ALA A 6 -13.19 -7.31 -18.05
CA ALA A 6 -11.85 -6.74 -17.95
C ALA A 6 -11.06 -7.29 -16.74
N LEU A 7 -11.75 -7.66 -15.64
CA LEU A 7 -11.08 -8.20 -14.44
C LEU A 7 -10.31 -9.49 -14.73
N LYS A 8 -10.72 -10.26 -15.74
CA LYS A 8 -10.02 -11.50 -16.14
C LYS A 8 -8.62 -11.25 -16.69
N TRP A 9 -8.36 -10.04 -17.16
CA TRP A 9 -7.06 -9.64 -17.73
C TRP A 9 -6.28 -8.74 -16.77
N LEU A 10 -6.96 -7.80 -16.10
CA LEU A 10 -6.32 -6.84 -15.21
C LEU A 10 -5.72 -7.52 -13.97
N ILE A 11 -6.44 -8.44 -13.33
CA ILE A 11 -5.98 -9.07 -12.08
C ILE A 11 -4.73 -9.93 -12.30
N PRO A 12 -4.62 -10.80 -13.33
CA PRO A 12 -3.39 -11.53 -13.59
C PRO A 12 -2.18 -10.61 -13.85
N VAL A 13 -2.36 -9.51 -14.59
CA VAL A 13 -1.27 -8.56 -14.83
C VAL A 13 -0.83 -7.89 -13.52
N ILE A 14 -1.79 -7.41 -12.70
CA ILE A 14 -1.49 -6.85 -11.38
C ILE A 14 -0.76 -7.87 -10.52
N PHE A 15 -1.20 -9.13 -10.51
CA PHE A 15 -0.58 -10.20 -9.74
C PHE A 15 0.89 -10.40 -10.14
N VAL A 16 1.18 -10.55 -11.44
CA VAL A 16 2.54 -10.77 -11.93
C VAL A 16 3.44 -9.58 -11.63
N LEU A 17 2.98 -8.36 -11.91
CA LEU A 17 3.76 -7.15 -11.64
C LEU A 17 4.02 -6.97 -10.13
N THR A 18 3.02 -7.24 -9.29
CA THR A 18 3.14 -7.15 -7.83
C THR A 18 4.13 -8.18 -7.31
N PHE A 19 4.12 -9.40 -7.84
CA PHE A 19 5.08 -10.45 -7.51
C PHE A 19 6.50 -10.05 -7.87
N ILE A 20 6.73 -9.53 -9.08
CA ILE A 20 8.05 -9.08 -9.53
C ILE A 20 8.57 -7.95 -8.62
N ALA A 21 7.73 -6.94 -8.35
CA ALA A 21 8.12 -5.79 -7.54
C ALA A 21 8.46 -6.20 -6.10
N ALA A 22 7.57 -6.94 -5.43
CA ALA A 22 7.78 -7.35 -4.06
C ALA A 22 8.95 -8.34 -3.91
N LEU A 23 9.12 -9.28 -4.86
CA LEU A 23 10.25 -10.21 -4.85
C LEU A 23 11.59 -9.47 -5.03
N ALA A 24 11.64 -8.48 -5.92
CA ALA A 24 12.84 -7.68 -6.13
C ALA A 24 13.20 -6.82 -4.90
N GLY A 25 12.21 -6.32 -4.17
CA GLY A 25 12.42 -5.53 -2.95
C GLY A 25 13.07 -6.33 -1.82
N VAL A 26 12.67 -7.59 -1.62
CA VAL A 26 13.26 -8.48 -0.61
C VAL A 26 14.48 -9.26 -1.10
N TRP A 27 14.88 -9.09 -2.36
CA TRP A 27 15.98 -9.87 -2.92
C TRP A 27 17.31 -9.51 -2.24
N PRO A 28 18.08 -10.48 -1.74
CA PRO A 28 19.35 -10.21 -1.09
C PRO A 28 20.34 -9.50 -2.03
N ALA A 29 21.06 -8.52 -1.50
CA ALA A 29 22.08 -7.81 -2.24
C ALA A 29 23.20 -7.33 -1.31
N GLU A 30 24.41 -7.29 -1.86
CA GLU A 30 25.59 -6.80 -1.17
C GLU A 30 25.65 -5.26 -1.14
N GLY A 31 26.44 -4.73 -0.20
CA GLY A 31 26.66 -3.31 0.01
C GLY A 31 26.87 -3.00 1.49
N THR A 32 27.17 -1.76 1.84
CA THR A 32 27.36 -1.34 3.24
C THR A 32 26.67 0.00 3.47
N PRO A 33 25.70 0.07 4.40
CA PRO A 33 25.05 1.33 4.74
C PRO A 33 26.06 2.37 5.20
N TYR A 34 25.81 3.63 4.87
CA TYR A 34 26.69 4.74 5.24
C TYR A 34 25.88 5.95 5.72
N PRO A 35 26.42 6.75 6.67
CA PRO A 35 25.76 7.96 7.14
C PRO A 35 25.81 9.07 6.09
N LEU A 36 24.73 9.85 6.00
CA LEU A 36 24.62 11.02 5.14
C LEU A 36 23.87 12.13 5.88
N THR A 37 24.36 13.36 5.80
CA THR A 37 23.56 14.54 6.19
C THR A 37 22.89 15.09 4.94
N THR A 38 21.56 15.19 4.94
CA THR A 38 20.80 15.72 3.80
C THR A 38 21.04 17.23 3.64
N PHE A 39 20.64 17.79 2.50
CA PHE A 39 20.69 19.24 2.27
C PHE A 39 19.83 20.05 3.26
N ARG A 40 18.93 19.40 4.01
CA ARG A 40 18.12 20.02 5.07
C ARG A 40 18.79 19.97 6.45
N GLY A 41 19.96 19.33 6.57
CA GLY A 41 20.63 19.10 7.84
C GLY A 41 20.13 17.87 8.61
N GLU A 42 19.35 16.99 7.97
CA GLU A 42 18.86 15.75 8.57
C GLU A 42 19.94 14.67 8.50
N ASN A 43 20.24 14.01 9.61
CA ASN A 43 21.18 12.88 9.62
C ASN A 43 20.43 11.58 9.34
N VAL A 44 20.78 10.93 8.24
CA VAL A 44 20.19 9.67 7.79
C VAL A 44 21.28 8.63 7.54
N THR A 45 20.87 7.36 7.38
CA THR A 45 21.76 6.29 6.94
C THR A 45 21.22 5.72 5.63
N ILE A 46 22.01 5.82 4.55
CA ILE A 46 21.66 5.29 3.24
C ILE A 46 21.86 3.77 3.23
N ASN A 47 20.93 3.03 2.64
CA ASN A 47 20.94 1.57 2.62
C ASN A 47 22.09 0.98 1.77
N ALA A 48 22.34 1.58 0.60
CA ALA A 48 23.41 1.22 -0.33
C ALA A 48 23.39 -0.24 -0.81
N ARG A 49 22.20 -0.88 -0.86
CA ARG A 49 22.00 -2.29 -1.21
C ARG A 49 20.73 -2.50 -2.02
N GLY A 50 20.77 -3.48 -2.94
CA GLY A 50 19.58 -4.03 -3.59
C GLY A 50 18.76 -3.01 -4.38
N LEU A 51 17.46 -3.27 -4.50
CA LEU A 51 16.54 -2.43 -5.26
C LEU A 51 16.39 -1.03 -4.65
N TYR A 52 16.35 -0.95 -3.32
CA TYR A 52 16.20 0.27 -2.54
C TYR A 52 17.56 0.87 -2.14
N HIS A 53 18.48 0.95 -3.10
CA HIS A 53 19.87 1.34 -2.84
C HIS A 53 19.98 2.75 -2.25
N TRP A 54 19.24 3.70 -2.83
CA TRP A 54 19.31 5.12 -2.48
C TRP A 54 18.40 5.52 -1.32
N ASP A 55 17.52 4.61 -0.91
CA ASP A 55 16.61 4.81 0.21
C ASP A 55 17.35 4.71 1.56
N THR A 56 16.86 5.41 2.59
CA THR A 56 17.39 5.28 3.95
C THR A 56 17.06 3.90 4.53
N VAL A 57 17.91 3.40 5.43
CA VAL A 57 17.75 2.11 6.11
C VAL A 57 16.37 2.00 6.78
N SER A 58 15.89 3.09 7.38
CA SER A 58 14.57 3.19 8.03
C SER A 58 13.42 2.96 7.04
N SER A 59 13.48 3.60 5.87
CA SER A 59 12.50 3.41 4.80
C SER A 59 12.58 2.03 4.16
N VAL A 60 13.79 1.52 3.91
CA VAL A 60 14.00 0.18 3.34
C VAL A 60 13.41 -0.91 4.22
N ALA A 61 13.61 -0.82 5.54
CA ALA A 61 13.03 -1.79 6.47
C ALA A 61 11.49 -1.85 6.36
N GLN A 62 10.83 -0.70 6.19
CA GLN A 62 9.38 -0.62 6.02
C GLN A 62 8.93 -1.14 4.64
N MET A 63 9.64 -0.77 3.58
CA MET A 63 9.37 -1.22 2.21
C MET A 63 9.51 -2.75 2.12
N GLN A 64 10.62 -3.32 2.59
CA GLN A 64 10.85 -4.76 2.58
C GLN A 64 9.88 -5.54 3.48
N ALA A 65 9.49 -4.97 4.62
CA ALA A 65 8.43 -5.55 5.44
C ALA A 65 7.08 -5.58 4.69
N ASN A 66 6.75 -4.50 3.96
CA ASN A 66 5.54 -4.45 3.12
C ASN A 66 5.63 -5.45 1.96
N ASP A 67 6.78 -5.58 1.30
CA ASP A 67 7.00 -6.54 0.23
C ASP A 67 6.81 -7.98 0.72
N LEU A 68 7.37 -8.31 1.87
CA LEU A 68 7.20 -9.63 2.49
C LEU A 68 5.72 -9.91 2.79
N VAL A 69 5.01 -8.94 3.38
CA VAL A 69 3.56 -9.03 3.62
C VAL A 69 2.80 -9.17 2.29
N THR A 70 3.22 -8.46 1.25
CA THR A 70 2.62 -8.54 -0.08
C THR A 70 2.80 -9.92 -0.69
N LEU A 71 3.98 -10.54 -0.56
CA LEU A 71 4.25 -11.89 -1.05
C LEU A 71 3.47 -12.96 -0.29
N VAL A 72 3.46 -12.88 1.05
CA VAL A 72 2.92 -13.94 1.92
C VAL A 72 1.41 -13.81 2.15
N LEU A 73 0.86 -12.59 2.14
CA LEU A 73 -0.55 -12.33 2.39
C LEU A 73 -1.24 -11.65 1.20
N GLY A 74 -0.65 -10.59 0.65
CA GLY A 74 -1.27 -9.79 -0.41
C GLY A 74 -1.61 -10.59 -1.67
N LEU A 75 -0.64 -11.29 -2.24
CA LEU A 75 -0.80 -12.10 -3.45
C LEU A 75 -1.73 -13.31 -3.24
N PRO A 76 -1.59 -14.12 -2.17
CA PRO A 76 -2.56 -15.18 -1.88
C PRO A 76 -3.98 -14.64 -1.73
N LEU A 77 -4.15 -13.50 -1.05
CA LEU A 77 -5.46 -12.88 -0.88
C LEU A 77 -6.03 -12.38 -2.21
N LEU A 78 -5.19 -11.82 -3.09
CA LEU A 78 -5.59 -11.40 -4.43
C LEU A 78 -6.08 -12.59 -5.26
N ALA A 79 -5.34 -13.70 -5.24
CA ALA A 79 -5.70 -14.92 -5.97
C ALA A 79 -7.02 -15.53 -5.45
N VAL A 80 -7.16 -15.70 -4.13
CA VAL A 80 -8.36 -16.28 -3.51
C VAL A 80 -9.58 -15.38 -3.73
N SER A 81 -9.45 -14.08 -3.48
CA SER A 81 -10.56 -13.13 -3.64
C SER A 81 -11.01 -13.01 -5.10
N PHE A 82 -10.06 -13.03 -6.04
CA PHE A 82 -10.36 -13.06 -7.47
C PHE A 82 -11.11 -14.33 -7.87
N TRP A 83 -10.64 -15.51 -7.45
CA TRP A 83 -11.29 -16.78 -7.73
C TRP A 83 -12.72 -16.85 -7.16
N LEU A 84 -12.93 -16.39 -5.93
CA LEU A 84 -14.26 -16.29 -5.33
C LEU A 84 -15.17 -15.31 -6.08
N THR A 85 -14.60 -14.20 -6.56
CA THR A 85 -15.33 -13.20 -7.37
C THR A 85 -15.80 -13.79 -8.70
N LEU A 86 -14.98 -14.61 -9.37
CA LEU A 86 -15.35 -15.31 -10.59
C LEU A 86 -16.48 -16.33 -10.37
N ARG A 87 -16.62 -16.86 -9.15
CA ARG A 87 -17.73 -17.74 -8.73
C ARG A 87 -18.99 -16.97 -8.31
N GLY A 88 -19.01 -15.65 -8.47
CA GLY A 88 -20.16 -14.81 -8.10
C GLY A 88 -20.27 -14.53 -6.59
N SER A 89 -19.23 -14.82 -5.79
CA SER A 89 -19.26 -14.58 -4.35
C SER A 89 -19.17 -13.08 -4.02
N LEU A 90 -20.18 -12.56 -3.31
CA LEU A 90 -20.15 -11.21 -2.76
C LEU A 90 -18.97 -11.01 -1.78
N ARG A 91 -18.72 -11.98 -0.90
CA ARG A 91 -17.59 -11.94 0.04
C ARG A 91 -16.25 -11.88 -0.69
N GLY A 92 -16.10 -12.68 -1.76
CA GLY A 92 -14.93 -12.65 -2.62
C GLY A 92 -14.70 -11.28 -3.24
N ARG A 93 -15.78 -10.61 -3.67
CA ARG A 93 -15.72 -9.28 -4.29
C ARG A 93 -15.37 -8.18 -3.29
N ILE A 94 -15.92 -8.23 -2.08
CA ILE A 94 -15.55 -7.31 -0.99
C ILE A 94 -14.07 -7.49 -0.64
N LEU A 95 -13.63 -8.74 -0.52
CA LEU A 95 -12.23 -9.05 -0.24
C LEU A 95 -11.31 -8.55 -1.36
N LEU A 96 -11.71 -8.73 -2.62
CA LEU A 96 -10.97 -8.27 -3.79
C LEU A 96 -10.83 -6.74 -3.79
N ALA A 97 -11.91 -6.01 -3.45
CA ALA A 97 -11.85 -4.56 -3.31
C ALA A 97 -10.84 -4.13 -2.23
N GLY A 98 -10.86 -4.79 -1.06
CA GLY A 98 -9.90 -4.55 0.00
C GLY A 98 -8.45 -4.84 -0.41
N THR A 99 -8.19 -5.97 -1.06
CA THR A 99 -6.85 -6.33 -1.54
C THR A 99 -6.35 -5.35 -2.61
N LEU A 100 -7.21 -4.92 -3.54
CA LEU A 100 -6.86 -3.91 -4.53
C LEU A 100 -6.58 -2.55 -3.87
N GLY A 101 -7.33 -2.19 -2.82
CA GLY A 101 -7.06 -0.99 -2.02
C GLY A 101 -5.69 -1.05 -1.33
N PHE A 102 -5.31 -2.20 -0.78
CA PHE A 102 -3.97 -2.42 -0.24
C PHE A 102 -2.87 -2.26 -1.30
N ILE A 103 -3.00 -2.92 -2.45
CA ILE A 103 -2.03 -2.81 -3.55
C ILE A 103 -1.96 -1.37 -4.07
N LEU A 104 -3.10 -0.71 -4.22
CA LEU A 104 -3.20 0.69 -4.64
C LEU A 104 -2.42 1.60 -3.67
N TYR A 105 -2.66 1.45 -2.36
CA TYR A 105 -1.95 2.20 -1.33
C TYR A 105 -0.44 1.93 -1.32
N THR A 106 -0.03 0.66 -1.49
CA THR A 106 1.39 0.31 -1.57
C THR A 106 2.05 1.00 -2.77
N TYR A 107 1.46 0.90 -3.96
CA TYR A 107 2.14 1.39 -5.16
C TYR A 107 1.98 2.89 -5.40
N ILE A 108 0.95 3.56 -4.87
CA ILE A 108 0.96 5.04 -4.81
C ILE A 108 2.10 5.51 -3.89
N THR A 109 2.33 4.81 -2.77
CA THR A 109 3.42 5.11 -1.84
C THR A 109 4.78 4.89 -2.49
N MET A 110 4.96 3.81 -3.27
CA MET A 110 6.21 3.57 -4.00
C MET A 110 6.46 4.61 -5.10
N VAL A 111 5.42 5.05 -5.82
CA VAL A 111 5.56 6.06 -6.89
C VAL A 111 6.06 7.41 -6.35
N PHE A 112 5.59 7.83 -5.18
CA PHE A 112 5.89 9.16 -4.62
C PHE A 112 6.93 9.16 -3.48
N GLY A 113 7.18 8.01 -2.86
CA GLY A 113 7.99 7.90 -1.65
C GLY A 113 9.31 7.15 -1.80
N ALA A 114 9.41 6.22 -2.75
CA ALA A 114 10.66 5.50 -3.00
C ALA A 114 11.62 6.35 -3.83
N GLN A 115 12.92 6.22 -3.58
CA GLN A 115 13.91 6.76 -4.49
C GLN A 115 13.82 6.10 -5.86
N TYR A 116 14.11 6.87 -6.91
CA TYR A 116 14.02 6.38 -8.28
C TYR A 116 14.91 5.15 -8.48
N ASN A 117 14.32 4.07 -8.99
CA ASN A 117 15.01 2.81 -9.22
C ASN A 117 14.46 2.10 -10.46
N ALA A 118 15.07 0.95 -10.80
CA ALA A 118 14.78 0.20 -12.02
C ALA A 118 13.30 -0.20 -12.19
N LEU A 119 12.52 -0.27 -11.10
CA LEU A 119 11.11 -0.66 -11.14
C LEU A 119 10.13 0.51 -11.10
N PHE A 120 10.58 1.75 -11.26
CA PHE A 120 9.72 2.94 -11.25
C PHE A 120 8.49 2.80 -12.16
N LEU A 121 8.67 2.39 -13.42
CA LEU A 121 7.55 2.21 -14.36
C LEU A 121 6.61 1.07 -13.95
N VAL A 122 7.12 0.05 -13.25
CA VAL A 122 6.29 -1.02 -12.69
C VAL A 122 5.40 -0.48 -11.58
N TYR A 123 5.93 0.39 -10.71
CA TYR A 123 5.12 1.04 -9.68
C TYR A 123 4.02 1.91 -10.27
N VAL A 124 4.33 2.70 -11.31
CA VAL A 124 3.34 3.55 -12.03
C VAL A 124 2.25 2.68 -12.68
N ALA A 125 2.64 1.58 -13.32
CA ALA A 125 1.70 0.64 -13.92
C ALA A 125 0.80 0.00 -12.86
N LEU A 126 1.38 -0.45 -11.74
CA LEU A 126 0.64 -1.06 -10.63
C LEU A 126 -0.32 -0.08 -9.97
N PHE A 127 0.13 1.15 -9.69
CA PHE A 127 -0.73 2.22 -9.20
C PHE A 127 -1.94 2.44 -10.13
N SER A 128 -1.68 2.62 -11.43
CA SER A 128 -2.73 2.90 -12.41
C SER A 128 -3.70 1.73 -12.55
N LEU A 129 -3.19 0.51 -12.75
CA LEU A 129 -3.99 -0.68 -12.95
C LEU A 129 -4.82 -1.01 -11.70
N SER A 130 -4.23 -0.91 -10.51
CA SER A 130 -4.94 -1.16 -9.26
C SER A 130 -6.03 -0.12 -9.01
N LEU A 131 -5.79 1.16 -9.30
CA LEU A 131 -6.80 2.23 -9.19
C LEU A 131 -8.02 1.95 -10.07
N PHE A 132 -7.81 1.76 -11.37
CA PHE A 132 -8.93 1.53 -12.29
C PHE A 132 -9.63 0.20 -12.02
N THR A 133 -8.89 -0.85 -11.64
CA THR A 133 -9.49 -2.14 -11.27
C THR A 133 -10.31 -2.00 -9.97
N PHE A 134 -9.81 -1.26 -8.98
CA PHE A 134 -10.53 -0.97 -7.75
C PHE A 134 -11.85 -0.24 -8.05
N VAL A 135 -11.81 0.81 -8.88
CA VAL A 135 -13.01 1.54 -9.32
C VAL A 135 -14.00 0.60 -10.03
N LEU A 136 -13.54 -0.25 -10.95
CA LEU A 136 -14.40 -1.22 -11.64
C LEU A 136 -15.05 -2.22 -10.67
N VAL A 137 -14.32 -2.68 -9.65
CA VAL A 137 -14.87 -3.57 -8.62
C VAL A 137 -15.90 -2.81 -7.79
N MET A 138 -15.61 -1.59 -7.35
CA MET A 138 -16.51 -0.74 -6.57
C MET A 138 -17.82 -0.43 -7.33
N MET A 139 -17.73 -0.08 -8.61
CA MET A 139 -18.90 0.17 -9.46
C MET A 139 -19.75 -1.08 -9.76
N SER A 140 -19.21 -2.28 -9.48
CA SER A 140 -19.93 -3.53 -9.73
C SER A 140 -20.83 -3.96 -8.57
N PHE A 141 -20.79 -3.25 -7.43
CA PHE A 141 -21.68 -3.53 -6.31
C PHE A 141 -23.10 -3.04 -6.57
N ASP A 142 -24.07 -3.90 -6.27
CA ASP A 142 -25.49 -3.56 -6.27
C ASP A 142 -25.83 -2.98 -4.89
N LEU A 143 -25.85 -1.65 -4.79
CA LEU A 143 -26.02 -0.94 -3.52
C LEU A 143 -27.41 -1.13 -2.92
N ASP A 144 -28.44 -1.25 -3.75
CA ASP A 144 -29.83 -1.41 -3.31
C ASP A 144 -30.06 -2.80 -2.72
N GLY A 145 -29.49 -3.84 -3.34
CA GLY A 145 -29.56 -5.21 -2.86
C GLY A 145 -28.57 -5.54 -1.73
N LEU A 146 -27.55 -4.71 -1.50
CA LEU A 146 -26.45 -5.01 -0.59
C LEU A 146 -26.89 -5.25 0.87
N PRO A 147 -27.80 -4.46 1.48
CA PRO A 147 -28.23 -4.66 2.87
C PRO A 147 -28.84 -6.03 3.13
N ALA A 148 -29.53 -6.62 2.13
CA ALA A 148 -30.16 -7.94 2.26
C ALA A 148 -29.14 -9.09 2.45
N HIS A 149 -27.86 -8.86 2.16
CA HIS A 149 -26.80 -9.86 2.27
C HIS A 149 -26.10 -9.85 3.63
N PHE A 150 -26.44 -8.91 4.52
CA PHE A 150 -25.84 -8.81 5.85
C PHE A 150 -26.83 -9.25 6.93
N SER A 151 -26.38 -10.11 7.84
CA SER A 151 -27.20 -10.54 8.98
C SER A 151 -27.24 -9.46 10.07
N ASN A 152 -28.28 -9.49 10.89
CA ASN A 152 -28.37 -8.68 12.11
C ASN A 152 -27.33 -9.07 13.17
N GLN A 153 -26.63 -10.20 12.99
CA GLN A 153 -25.57 -10.67 13.89
C GLN A 153 -24.19 -10.12 13.53
N LEU A 154 -24.07 -9.35 12.44
CA LEU A 154 -22.81 -8.68 12.10
C LEU A 154 -22.38 -7.80 13.28
N PRO A 155 -21.15 -7.92 13.80
CA PRO A 155 -20.70 -7.20 14.98
C PRO A 155 -20.36 -5.73 14.64
N ARG A 156 -21.38 -4.97 14.24
CA ARG A 156 -21.27 -3.57 13.77
C ARG A 156 -20.56 -2.69 14.80
N GLY A 157 -20.88 -2.86 16.09
CA GLY A 157 -20.25 -2.10 17.17
C GLY A 157 -18.74 -2.31 17.26
N TRP A 158 -18.26 -3.55 17.10
CA TRP A 158 -16.82 -3.85 17.09
C TRP A 158 -16.11 -3.29 15.87
N ILE A 159 -16.72 -3.40 14.69
CA ILE A 159 -16.17 -2.84 13.45
C ILE A 159 -16.03 -1.32 13.60
N VAL A 160 -17.09 -0.65 14.07
CA VAL A 160 -17.08 0.80 14.32
C VAL A 160 -16.03 1.16 15.36
N GLY A 161 -15.97 0.46 16.48
CA GLY A 161 -14.98 0.69 17.53
C GLY A 161 -13.54 0.55 17.04
N LEU A 162 -13.25 -0.51 16.27
CA LEU A 162 -11.94 -0.72 15.66
C LEU A 162 -11.56 0.41 14.71
N LEU A 163 -12.49 0.84 13.84
CA LEU A 163 -12.25 1.92 12.89
C LEU A 163 -12.01 3.26 13.59
N PHE A 164 -12.79 3.59 14.63
CA PHE A 164 -12.57 4.80 15.42
C PHE A 164 -11.25 4.75 16.20
N PHE A 165 -10.89 3.60 16.76
CA PHE A 165 -9.60 3.42 17.42
C PHE A 165 -8.45 3.62 16.44
N ALA A 166 -8.49 2.99 15.27
CA ALA A 166 -7.48 3.14 14.24
C ALA A 166 -7.37 4.59 13.75
N ALA A 167 -8.50 5.25 13.51
CA ALA A 167 -8.54 6.66 13.13
C ALA A 167 -7.91 7.55 14.20
N ALA A 168 -8.32 7.40 15.48
CA ALA A 168 -7.77 8.18 16.58
C ALA A 168 -6.26 7.95 16.75
N PHE A 169 -5.82 6.69 16.70
CA PHE A 169 -4.41 6.33 16.80
C PHE A 169 -3.58 6.97 15.68
N LEU A 170 -4.00 6.82 14.42
CA LEU A 170 -3.30 7.39 13.27
C LEU A 170 -3.33 8.92 13.29
N SER A 171 -4.46 9.54 13.63
CA SER A 171 -4.56 11.00 13.76
C SER A 171 -3.59 11.52 14.83
N LEU A 172 -3.52 10.89 16.00
CA LEU A 172 -2.59 11.30 17.06
C LEU A 172 -1.13 11.12 16.62
N ALA A 173 -0.78 9.98 16.02
CA ALA A 173 0.57 9.70 15.56
C ALA A 173 1.03 10.69 14.47
N TRP A 174 0.18 10.95 13.47
CA TRP A 174 0.51 11.81 12.34
C TRP A 174 0.43 13.30 12.67
N LEU A 175 -0.58 13.75 13.41
CA LEU A 175 -0.64 15.15 13.87
C LEU A 175 0.50 15.45 14.84
N GLY A 176 0.91 14.49 15.68
CA GLY A 176 2.09 14.64 16.53
C GLY A 176 3.37 14.85 15.70
N ARG A 177 3.58 14.04 14.65
CA ARG A 177 4.72 14.18 13.74
C ARG A 177 4.72 15.52 12.99
N ILE A 178 3.54 15.98 12.55
CA ILE A 178 3.39 17.29 11.89
C ILE A 178 3.66 18.42 12.90
N ALA A 179 3.03 18.39 14.07
CA ALA A 179 3.16 19.42 15.09
C ALA A 179 4.60 19.60 15.59
N ALA A 180 5.38 18.51 15.66
CA ALA A 180 6.79 18.55 16.00
C ALA A 180 7.61 19.49 15.09
N THR A 181 7.16 19.73 13.85
CA THR A 181 7.84 20.64 12.91
C THR A 181 7.63 22.11 13.19
N PHE A 182 6.68 22.48 14.07
CA PHE A 182 6.36 23.88 14.36
C PHE A 182 7.36 24.55 15.33
N ALA A 183 8.21 23.77 15.99
CA ALA A 183 9.23 24.32 16.89
C ALA A 183 10.33 25.06 16.09
N PRO A 184 10.74 26.27 16.52
CA PRO A 184 11.76 27.05 15.81
C PRO A 184 13.08 26.28 15.63
N GLY A 185 13.65 26.31 14.43
CA GLY A 185 14.93 25.66 14.11
C GLY A 185 14.87 24.15 13.93
N THR A 186 13.68 23.54 13.96
CA THR A 186 13.52 22.09 13.80
C THR A 186 13.70 21.68 12.33
N VAL A 187 14.51 20.64 12.08
CA VAL A 187 14.61 19.98 10.78
C VAL A 187 13.56 18.88 10.71
N PRO A 188 12.56 18.95 9.81
CA PRO A 188 11.56 17.89 9.67
C PRO A 188 12.21 16.56 9.27
N ALA A 189 11.87 15.49 9.99
CA ALA A 189 12.33 14.14 9.64
C ALA A 189 11.57 13.62 8.41
N LEU A 190 12.18 13.73 7.24
CA LEU A 190 11.58 13.39 5.95
C LEU A 190 12.26 12.18 5.30
N GLU A 191 13.44 11.76 5.79
CA GLU A 191 14.16 10.60 5.26
C GLU A 191 14.36 10.72 3.73
N ASN A 192 13.72 9.84 2.95
CA ASN A 192 13.81 9.82 1.48
C ASN A 192 12.93 10.84 0.77
N THR A 193 12.05 11.55 1.49
CA THR A 193 10.93 12.26 0.88
C THR A 193 11.14 13.77 0.91
N THR A 194 10.36 14.47 0.08
CA THR A 194 10.33 15.94 0.05
C THR A 194 9.18 16.52 0.85
N SER A 195 8.23 15.68 1.27
CA SER A 195 7.01 16.05 2.00
C SER A 195 6.55 14.91 2.92
N MET A 196 5.63 15.23 3.82
CA MET A 196 4.96 14.27 4.69
C MET A 196 3.78 13.59 3.97
N PHE A 197 4.03 13.04 2.77
CA PHE A 197 2.96 12.52 1.91
C PHE A 197 2.20 11.35 2.57
N ILE A 198 2.88 10.50 3.35
CA ILE A 198 2.24 9.42 4.12
C ILE A 198 1.22 9.97 5.12
N GLN A 199 1.53 11.10 5.76
CA GLN A 199 0.64 11.74 6.72
C GLN A 199 -0.52 12.49 6.03
N ALA A 200 -0.37 12.83 4.75
CA ALA A 200 -1.38 13.54 3.97
C ALA A 200 -2.41 12.61 3.31
N MET A 201 -2.04 11.35 3.04
CA MET A 201 -2.93 10.30 2.50
C MET A 201 -3.77 9.66 3.61
#